data_AF-A0A8J3QH21-F1
#
_entry.id   AF-A0A8J3QH21-F1
#
_cell.length_a   1.000
_cell.length_b   1.000
_cell.length_c   1.000
_cell.angle_alpha   90.00
_cell.angle_beta   90.00
_cell.angle_gamma   90.00
#
_symmetry.space_group_name_H-M   'P 1'
#
loop_
_entity.id
_entity.type
_entity.pdbx_description
1 polymer ?
#
loop_
_entity_poly.entity_id
_entity_poly.type
_entity_poly.pdbx_seq_one_letter_code
_entity_poly.pdbx_strand_id
1 'polypeptide(L)'
;MSTFNIRQGALGLVIGLAGHGIAFLFGFLAGQLVEPSQGGGFEDIAAVALIFLGVEALLGVAAVIATVMLARRGKRDLGFGVLAGWLVGVIGVLVLLRA
;
A
#
# COMPACT_ATOMS: atom_id res chain seq x y z
N MET A 1 -24.64 0.92 -21.06
CA MET A 1 -23.51 1.41 -20.24
C MET A 1 -23.53 0.62 -18.93
N SER A 2 -22.42 -0.01 -18.55
CA SER A 2 -22.31 -0.68 -17.26
C SER A 2 -22.35 0.38 -16.16
N THR A 3 -23.36 0.34 -15.29
CA THR A 3 -23.41 1.23 -14.12
C THR A 3 -22.33 0.79 -13.12
N PHE A 4 -21.59 1.75 -12.57
CA PHE A 4 -20.57 1.49 -11.57
C PHE A 4 -21.22 1.02 -10.26
N ASN A 5 -20.76 -0.11 -9.73
CA ASN A 5 -21.20 -0.62 -8.43
C ASN A 5 -20.40 0.07 -7.31
N ILE A 6 -20.98 1.14 -6.76
CA ILE A 6 -20.38 1.96 -5.69
C ILE A 6 -19.96 1.11 -4.49
N ARG A 7 -20.78 0.12 -4.07
CA ARG A 7 -20.47 -0.73 -2.91
C ARG A 7 -19.20 -1.55 -3.15
N GLN A 8 -19.05 -2.12 -4.34
CA GLN A 8 -17.84 -2.87 -4.70
C GLN A 8 -16.62 -1.95 -4.80
N GLY A 9 -16.76 -0.80 -5.44
CA GLY A 9 -15.70 0.21 -5.52
C GLY A 9 -15.23 0.67 -4.14
N ALA A 10 -16.15 1.02 -3.25
CA ALA A 10 -15.84 1.46 -1.89
C ALA A 10 -15.17 0.35 -1.06
N LEU A 11 -15.65 -0.89 -1.16
CA LEU A 11 -14.99 -2.02 -0.49
C LEU A 11 -13.55 -2.20 -1.00
N GLY A 12 -13.34 -2.10 -2.31
CA GLY A 12 -12.02 -2.18 -2.91
C GLY A 12 -11.12 -1.06 -2.40
N LEU A 13 -11.63 0.17 -2.36
CA LEU A 13 -10.91 1.33 -1.84
C LEU A 13 -10.40 1.08 -0.41
N VAL A 14 -11.27 0.58 0.47
CA VAL A 14 -10.91 0.26 1.86
C VAL A 14 -9.83 -0.83 1.91
N ILE A 15 -9.93 -1.86 1.08
CA ILE A 15 -8.91 -2.93 1.00
C ILE A 15 -7.56 -2.37 0.54
N GLY A 16 -7.55 -1.54 -0.51
CA GLY A 16 -6.34 -0.89 -1.00
C GLY A 16 -5.69 -0.01 0.08
N LEU A 17 -6.49 0.79 0.78
CA LEU A 17 -6.02 1.65 1.87
C LEU A 17 -5.48 0.84 3.05
N ALA A 18 -6.14 -0.27 3.42
CA ALA A 18 -5.69 -1.15 4.48
C ALA A 18 -4.31 -1.77 4.20
N GLY A 19 -3.92 -1.90 2.93
CA GLY A 19 -2.58 -2.32 2.53
C GLY A 19 -1.48 -1.45 3.14
N HIS A 20 -1.67 -0.13 3.21
CA HIS A 20 -0.68 0.76 3.83
C HIS A 20 -0.46 0.46 5.32
N GLY A 21 -1.52 0.04 6.03
CA GLY A 21 -1.40 -0.39 7.43
C GLY A 21 -0.45 -1.59 7.57
N ILE A 22 -0.42 -2.48 6.58
CA ILE A 22 0.53 -3.60 6.53
C ILE A 22 1.96 -3.06 6.33
N ALA A 23 2.16 -2.15 5.37
CA ALA A 23 3.48 -1.55 5.15
C ALA A 23 4.02 -0.83 6.40
N PHE A 24 3.17 -0.05 7.09
CA PHE A 24 3.52 0.58 8.37
C PHE A 24 3.88 -0.43 9.44
N LEU A 25 3.11 -1.52 9.57
CA LEU A 25 3.41 -2.59 10.52
C LEU A 25 4.78 -3.22 10.25
N PHE A 26 5.11 -3.51 8.98
CA PHE A 26 6.42 -4.05 8.62
C PHE A 26 7.56 -3.05 8.86
N GLY A 27 7.36 -1.77 8.56
CA GLY A 27 8.31 -0.72 8.89
C GLY A 27 8.55 -0.60 10.41
N PHE A 28 7.47 -0.65 11.20
CA PHE A 28 7.56 -0.65 12.67
C PHE A 28 8.33 -1.87 13.19
N LEU A 29 8.00 -3.08 12.71
CA LEU A 29 8.70 -4.31 13.08
C LEU A 29 10.18 -4.25 12.68
N ALA A 30 10.50 -3.72 11.50
CA ALA A 30 11.88 -3.52 11.09
C ALA A 30 12.62 -2.60 12.08
N GLY A 31 12.00 -1.51 12.51
CA GLY A 31 12.60 -0.59 13.49
C GLY A 31 12.84 -1.21 14.87
N GLN A 32 12.09 -2.25 15.24
CA GLN A 32 12.32 -3.00 16.49
C GLN A 32 13.39 -4.09 16.34
N LEU A 33 13.63 -4.58 15.12
CA LEU A 33 14.51 -5.71 14.83
C LEU A 33 15.91 -5.30 14.36
N VAL A 34 16.06 -4.08 13.83
CA VAL A 34 17.36 -3.55 13.44
C VAL A 34 18.16 -3.25 14.69
N GLU A 35 19.33 -3.90 14.84
CA GLU A 35 20.28 -3.57 15.89
C GLU A 35 20.78 -2.14 15.71
N PRO A 36 20.73 -1.28 16.74
CA PRO A 36 21.23 0.07 16.63
C PRO A 36 22.71 0.07 16.26
N SER A 37 23.05 0.72 15.16
CA SER A 37 24.45 0.97 14.82
C SER A 37 25.13 1.75 15.95
N GLN A 38 26.42 1.49 16.21
CA GLN A 38 27.14 2.11 17.35
C GLN A 38 27.21 3.66 17.30
N GLY A 39 26.78 4.28 16.21
CA GLY A 39 26.66 5.73 16.06
C GLY A 39 25.23 6.27 15.97
N GLY A 40 24.18 5.45 16.09
CA GLY A 40 22.80 5.86 15.79
C GLY A 40 22.62 6.32 14.34
N GLY A 41 23.35 5.68 13.43
CA GLY A 41 23.58 6.09 12.06
C GLY A 41 22.35 5.99 11.16
N PHE A 42 22.45 6.66 10.02
CA PHE A 42 21.45 6.72 8.94
C PHE A 42 21.02 5.34 8.42
N GLU A 43 21.85 4.31 8.66
CA GLU A 43 21.61 2.91 8.29
C GLU A 43 20.33 2.34 8.91
N ASP A 44 20.03 2.71 10.16
CA ASP A 44 18.87 2.18 10.89
C ASP A 44 17.56 2.72 10.27
N ILE A 45 17.55 4.01 9.93
CA ILE A 45 16.44 4.67 9.23
C ILE A 45 16.31 4.15 7.80
N ALA A 46 17.43 3.94 7.11
CA ALA A 46 17.45 3.41 5.75
C ALA A 46 16.87 1.99 5.69
N ALA A 47 17.19 1.13 6.65
CA ALA A 47 16.65 -0.23 6.72
C ALA A 47 15.11 -0.20 6.88
N VAL A 48 14.59 0.61 7.80
CA VAL A 48 13.15 0.78 8.01
C VAL A 48 12.46 1.32 6.76
N ALA A 49 13.04 2.36 6.14
CA ALA A 49 12.49 2.95 4.92
C ALA A 49 12.48 1.97 3.75
N LEU A 50 13.54 1.17 3.58
CA LEU A 50 13.63 0.16 2.53
C LEU A 50 12.60 -0.96 2.73
N ILE A 51 12.38 -1.43 3.97
CA ILE A 51 11.34 -2.42 4.25
C ILE A 51 9.96 -1.83 3.93
N PHE A 52 9.67 -0.63 4.42
CA PHE A 52 8.40 0.04 4.15
C PHE A 52 8.15 0.19 2.64
N LEU A 53 9.12 0.76 1.90
CA LEU A 53 9.01 0.97 0.46
C LEU A 53 8.94 -0.34 -0.32
N GLY A 54 9.68 -1.37 0.11
CA GLY A 54 9.63 -2.70 -0.49
C GLY A 54 8.26 -3.35 -0.35
N VAL A 55 7.67 -3.29 0.84
CA VAL A 55 6.31 -3.80 1.09
C VAL A 55 5.28 -2.99 0.32
N GLU A 56 5.39 -1.66 0.27
CA GLU A 56 4.53 -0.80 -0.56
C GLU A 56 4.57 -1.18 -2.03
N ALA A 57 5.76 -1.38 -2.59
CA ALA A 57 5.94 -1.78 -3.98
C ALA A 57 5.29 -3.15 -4.26
N LEU A 58 5.48 -4.12 -3.36
CA LEU A 58 4.84 -5.43 -3.47
C LEU A 58 3.31 -5.34 -3.39
N LEU A 59 2.77 -4.52 -2.50
CA LEU A 59 1.33 -4.26 -2.39
C LEU A 59 0.78 -3.57 -3.64
N GLY A 60 1.52 -2.63 -4.24
CA GLY A 60 1.16 -2.00 -5.50
C GLY A 60 1.08 -3.01 -6.65
N VAL A 61 2.08 -3.89 -6.77
CA VAL A 61 2.06 -5.00 -7.75
C VAL A 61 0.87 -5.93 -7.49
N ALA A 62 0.63 -6.30 -6.23
CA ALA A 62 -0.51 -7.14 -5.85
C ALA A 62 -1.85 -6.48 -6.18
N ALA A 63 -1.98 -5.17 -5.97
CA ALA A 63 -3.18 -4.40 -6.33
C ALA A 63 -3.43 -4.45 -7.84
N VAL A 64 -2.40 -4.22 -8.67
CA VAL A 64 -2.51 -4.31 -10.14
C VAL A 64 -2.95 -5.72 -10.57
N ILE A 65 -2.31 -6.76 -10.06
CA ILE A 65 -2.67 -8.15 -10.36
C ILE A 65 -4.11 -8.44 -9.93
N ALA A 66 -4.49 -8.04 -8.72
CA ALA A 66 -5.84 -8.22 -8.20
C ALA A 66 -6.88 -7.51 -9.07
N THR A 67 -6.61 -6.27 -9.52
CA THR A 67 -7.49 -5.54 -10.44
C THR A 67 -7.70 -6.31 -11.74
N VAL A 68 -6.62 -6.81 -12.37
CA VAL A 68 -6.71 -7.58 -13.61
C VAL A 68 -7.50 -8.88 -13.40
N MET A 69 -7.22 -9.62 -12.32
CA MET A 69 -7.91 -10.86 -12.02
C MET A 69 -9.40 -10.65 -11.72
N LEU A 70 -9.75 -9.64 -10.93
CA LEU A 70 -11.13 -9.29 -10.59
C LEU A 70 -11.89 -8.80 -11.83
N ALA A 71 -11.23 -8.04 -12.71
CA ALA A 71 -11.81 -7.61 -13.97
C ALA A 71 -12.16 -8.79 -14.88
N ARG A 72 -11.30 -9.81 -14.96
CA ARG A 72 -11.57 -11.06 -15.70
C ARG A 72 -12.72 -11.88 -15.11
N ARG A 73 -13.02 -11.70 -13.81
CA ARG A 73 -14.12 -12.37 -13.09
C ARG A 73 -15.40 -11.52 -13.01
N GLY A 74 -15.50 -10.43 -13.78
CA GLY A 74 -16.68 -9.55 -13.78
C GLY A 74 -16.81 -8.65 -12.54
N LYS A 75 -15.82 -8.62 -11.64
CA LYS A 75 -15.77 -7.77 -10.43
C LYS A 75 -14.89 -6.55 -10.63
N ARG A 76 -15.05 -5.87 -11.78
CA ARG A 76 -14.19 -4.74 -12.21
C ARG A 76 -14.14 -3.61 -11.19
N ASP A 77 -15.29 -3.22 -10.66
CA ASP A 77 -15.40 -2.07 -9.74
C ASP A 77 -14.65 -2.32 -8.44
N LEU A 78 -14.72 -3.54 -7.91
CA LEU A 78 -13.91 -3.96 -6.75
C LEU A 78 -12.41 -3.86 -7.06
N GLY A 79 -12.00 -4.37 -8.23
CA GLY A 79 -10.61 -4.32 -8.68
C GLY A 79 -10.09 -2.89 -8.83
N PHE A 80 -10.86 -2.00 -9.44
CA PHE A 80 -10.50 -0.59 -9.54
C PHE A 80 -10.48 0.10 -8.18
N GLY A 81 -11.40 -0.25 -7.29
CA GLY A 81 -11.40 0.21 -5.91
C GLY A 81 -10.07 -0.13 -5.21
N VAL A 82 -9.61 -1.38 -5.30
CA VAL A 82 -8.33 -1.82 -4.68
C VAL A 82 -7.15 -0.98 -5.19
N LEU A 83 -7.01 -0.83 -6.50
CA LEU A 83 -5.94 -0.03 -7.09
C LEU A 83 -6.05 1.44 -6.72
N ALA A 84 -7.25 2.02 -6.74
CA ALA A 84 -7.49 3.39 -6.35
C ALA A 84 -7.16 3.62 -4.87
N GLY A 85 -7.53 2.69 -3.99
CA GLY A 85 -7.21 2.77 -2.56
C GLY A 85 -5.71 2.83 -2.31
N TRP A 86 -4.94 1.96 -2.98
CA TRP A 86 -3.49 1.99 -2.91
C TRP A 86 -2.90 3.30 -3.47
N LEU A 87 -3.34 3.76 -4.64
CA LEU A 87 -2.88 5.03 -5.22
C LEU A 87 -3.17 6.24 -4.31
N VAL A 88 -4.37 6.29 -3.72
CA VAL A 88 -4.76 7.35 -2.80
C VAL A 88 -3.86 7.36 -1.57
N GLY A 89 -3.54 6.21 -0.98
CA GLY A 89 -2.65 6.18 0.17
C GLY A 89 -1.20 6.52 -0.18
N VAL A 90 -0.67 6.10 -1.34
CA VAL A 90 0.63 6.57 -1.84
C VAL A 90 0.66 8.09 -1.98
N ILE A 91 -0.36 8.68 -2.61
CA ILE A 91 -0.46 10.15 -2.75
C ILE A 91 -0.54 10.79 -1.37
N GLY A 92 -1.31 10.22 -0.44
CA GLY A 92 -1.40 10.70 0.94
C GLY A 92 -0.03 10.76 1.63
N VAL A 93 0.76 9.69 1.54
CA VAL A 93 2.13 9.65 2.07
C VAL A 93 3.01 10.71 1.41
N LEU A 94 2.95 10.86 0.08
CA LEU A 94 3.75 11.86 -0.64
C LEU A 94 3.37 13.30 -0.26
N VAL A 95 2.10 13.58 -0.02
CA VAL A 95 1.63 14.90 0.46
C VAL A 95 2.14 15.16 1.87
N LEU A 96 2.04 14.17 2.76
CA LEU A 96 2.52 14.29 4.14
C LEU A 96 4.03 14.50 4.22
N LEU A 97 4.82 13.89 3.33
CA LEU A 97 6.27 14.08 3.28
C LEU A 97 6.71 15.44 2.73
N ARG A 98 5.80 16.19 2.09
CA ARG A 98 6.08 17.52 1.52
C ARG A 98 5.60 18.69 2.40
N ALA A 99 4.74 18.43 3.37
CA ALA A 99 4.16 19.42 4.27
C ALA A 99 5.08 19.65 5.49
#